data_AF-A0A8C9VDA6-F1
#
_entry.id   AF-A0A8C9VDA6-F1
#
_cell.length_a   1.000
_cell.length_b   1.000
_cell.length_c   1.000
_cell.angle_alpha   90.00
_cell.angle_beta   90.00
_cell.angle_gamma   90.00
#
_symmetry.space_group_name_H-M   'P 1'
#
loop_
_entity.id
_entity.type
_entity.pdbx_description
1 polymer ?
#
loop_
_entity_poly.entity_id
_entity_poly.type
_entity_poly.pdbx_seq_one_letter_code
_entity_poly.pdbx_strand_id
1 'polypeptide(L)'
;MGHRSVARHPKAGPQEGAVLKALLAPCGLVEEGPEVWIDTHTGLSGSGVAFVYLFAEALAEGAVKMGMPTAVAQRIAAQTILGAGRLLRDSGRHPAQLRSDVCTPGGTTIYGLHALELGGLRAAAMGAVEAATERAREMGRK
;
A
#
# COMPACT_ATOMS: atom_id res chain seq x y z
N MET A 1 4.94 -11.30 -1.44
CA MET A 1 3.75 -11.64 -2.23
C MET A 1 3.17 -10.32 -2.73
N GLY A 2 3.04 -10.17 -4.06
CA GLY A 2 2.52 -8.95 -4.67
C GLY A 2 1.00 -8.97 -4.80
N HIS A 3 0.42 -7.90 -5.34
CA HIS A 3 -0.98 -7.83 -5.74
C HIS A 3 -1.04 -7.59 -7.25
N ARG A 4 -1.96 -8.29 -7.95
CA ARG A 4 -2.16 -8.20 -9.39
C ARG A 4 -3.65 -7.97 -9.67
N SER A 5 -3.95 -7.06 -10.58
CA SER A 5 -5.29 -6.90 -11.14
C SER A 5 -5.36 -7.55 -12.51
N VAL A 6 -6.50 -8.15 -12.80
CA VAL A 6 -6.84 -8.65 -14.12
C VAL A 6 -8.14 -8.00 -14.59
N ALA A 7 -8.15 -7.55 -15.83
CA ALA A 7 -9.36 -7.18 -16.54
C ALA A 7 -9.62 -8.21 -17.64
N ARG A 8 -10.88 -8.58 -17.81
CA ARG A 8 -11.29 -9.57 -18.82
C ARG A 8 -11.98 -8.88 -19.97
N HIS A 9 -11.51 -9.14 -21.19
CA HIS A 9 -12.17 -8.67 -22.40
C HIS A 9 -13.57 -9.31 -22.53
N PRO A 10 -14.61 -8.60 -23.05
CA PRO A 10 -15.99 -9.10 -23.11
C PRO A 10 -16.18 -10.41 -23.90
N LYS A 11 -15.26 -10.72 -24.82
CA LYS A 11 -15.27 -11.97 -25.60
C LYS A 11 -14.66 -13.16 -24.86
N ALA A 12 -13.97 -12.94 -23.74
CA ALA A 12 -13.40 -14.01 -22.95
C ALA A 12 -14.44 -14.59 -21.99
N GLY A 13 -14.63 -15.90 -22.05
CA GLY A 13 -15.58 -16.65 -21.24
C GLY A 13 -15.17 -16.80 -19.77
N PRO A 14 -16.07 -17.30 -18.91
CA PRO A 14 -15.78 -17.58 -17.50
C PRO A 14 -14.61 -18.55 -17.27
N GLN A 15 -14.43 -19.53 -18.16
CA GLN A 15 -13.37 -20.53 -18.05
C GLN A 15 -11.98 -19.93 -18.25
N GLU A 16 -11.82 -19.01 -19.20
CA GLU A 16 -10.54 -18.33 -19.46
C GLU A 16 -10.14 -17.43 -18.29
N GLY A 17 -11.11 -16.72 -17.70
CA GLY A 17 -10.89 -15.93 -16.48
C GLY A 17 -10.45 -16.79 -15.29
N ALA A 18 -11.07 -17.97 -15.11
CA ALA A 18 -10.70 -18.90 -14.05
C ALA A 18 -9.28 -19.47 -14.24
N VAL A 19 -8.90 -19.82 -15.47
CA VAL A 19 -7.53 -20.28 -15.79
C VAL A 19 -6.52 -19.17 -15.51
N LEU A 20 -6.79 -17.94 -15.94
CA LEU A 20 -5.90 -16.80 -15.70
C LEU A 20 -5.70 -16.54 -14.20
N LYS A 21 -6.77 -16.56 -13.41
CA LYS A 21 -6.69 -16.42 -11.94
C LYS A 21 -5.85 -17.53 -11.32
N ALA A 22 -6.07 -18.79 -11.72
CA ALA A 22 -5.34 -19.93 -11.19
C ALA A 22 -3.83 -19.84 -11.50
N LEU A 23 -3.47 -19.37 -12.70
CA LEU A 23 -2.07 -19.15 -13.10
C LEU A 23 -1.39 -18.03 -12.31
N LEU A 24 -2.14 -16.97 -11.96
CA LEU A 24 -1.59 -15.81 -11.27
C LEU A 24 -1.62 -15.92 -9.74
N ALA A 25 -2.49 -16.77 -9.17
CA ALA A 25 -2.66 -16.94 -7.72
C ALA A 25 -1.35 -17.25 -6.95
N PRO A 26 -0.40 -18.07 -7.46
CA PRO A 26 0.88 -18.29 -6.77
C PRO A 26 1.73 -17.03 -6.58
N CYS A 27 1.49 -15.98 -7.38
CA CYS A 27 2.23 -14.73 -7.30
C CYS A 27 1.66 -13.74 -6.27
N GLY A 28 0.50 -14.04 -5.68
CA GLY A 28 -0.14 -13.22 -4.66
C GLY A 28 -1.63 -12.99 -4.93
N LEU A 29 -2.19 -11.90 -4.38
CA LEU A 29 -3.61 -11.61 -4.51
C LEU A 29 -3.94 -11.23 -5.96
N VAL A 30 -4.99 -11.82 -6.50
CA VAL A 30 -5.49 -11.56 -7.85
C VAL A 30 -6.92 -11.05 -7.76
N GLU A 31 -7.11 -9.78 -8.10
CA GLU A 31 -8.43 -9.16 -8.14
C GLU A 31 -8.88 -8.99 -9.59
N GLU A 32 -10.09 -9.44 -9.89
CA GLU A 32 -10.71 -9.20 -11.21
C GLU A 32 -11.64 -8.01 -11.12
N GLY A 33 -11.52 -7.09 -12.08
CA GLY A 33 -12.37 -5.91 -12.15
C GLY A 33 -12.51 -5.34 -13.56
N PRO A 34 -13.29 -4.26 -13.68
CA PRO A 34 -13.41 -3.50 -14.92
C PRO A 34 -12.05 -3.01 -15.45
N GLU A 35 -11.90 -2.96 -16.77
CA GLU A 35 -10.68 -2.48 -17.43
C GLU A 35 -10.32 -1.03 -17.08
N VAL A 36 -11.34 -0.19 -16.79
CA VAL A 36 -11.15 1.20 -16.34
C VAL A 36 -10.40 1.30 -15.00
N TRP A 37 -10.27 0.21 -14.24
CA TRP A 37 -9.47 0.18 -13.01
C TRP A 37 -7.99 -0.12 -13.23
N ILE A 38 -7.55 -0.52 -14.42
CA ILE A 38 -6.16 -0.93 -14.65
C ILE A 38 -5.15 0.18 -14.36
N ASP A 39 -5.43 1.42 -14.80
CA ASP A 39 -4.57 2.56 -14.50
C ASP A 39 -4.53 2.89 -13.00
N THR A 40 -5.68 2.84 -12.34
CA THR A 40 -5.77 3.05 -10.89
C THR A 40 -5.05 1.96 -10.11
N HIS A 41 -5.15 0.70 -10.56
CA HIS A 41 -4.38 -0.40 -10.00
C HIS A 41 -2.87 -0.19 -10.19
N THR A 42 -2.46 0.35 -11.34
CA THR A 42 -1.05 0.69 -11.58
C THR A 42 -0.57 1.75 -10.59
N GLY A 43 -1.33 2.83 -10.41
CA GLY A 43 -1.00 3.90 -9.46
C GLY A 43 -1.01 3.44 -7.99
N LEU A 44 -1.93 2.55 -7.61
CA LEU A 44 -2.05 2.05 -6.23
C LEU A 44 -1.11 0.89 -5.92
N SER A 45 -1.04 -0.12 -6.77
CA SER A 45 -0.33 -1.39 -6.52
C SER A 45 1.08 -1.36 -7.12
N GLY A 46 1.18 -1.04 -8.41
CA GLY A 46 2.45 -1.00 -9.12
C GLY A 46 3.40 0.05 -8.55
N SER A 47 2.96 1.31 -8.54
CA SER A 47 3.71 2.44 -7.97
C SER A 47 3.69 2.43 -6.44
N GLY A 48 2.64 1.89 -5.81
CA GLY A 48 2.46 1.92 -4.36
C GLY A 48 3.57 1.25 -3.56
N VAL A 49 4.23 0.22 -4.11
CA VAL A 49 5.37 -0.42 -3.45
C VAL A 49 6.50 0.59 -3.20
N ALA A 50 6.76 1.49 -4.14
CA ALA A 50 7.77 2.54 -3.97
C ALA A 50 7.37 3.55 -2.88
N PHE A 51 6.07 3.86 -2.76
CA PHE A 51 5.57 4.77 -1.72
C PHE A 51 5.76 4.16 -0.33
N VAL A 52 5.55 2.84 -0.20
CA VAL A 52 5.80 2.11 1.05
C VAL A 52 7.30 2.07 1.39
N TYR A 53 8.19 1.90 0.41
CA TYR A 53 9.63 1.99 0.64
C TYR A 53 10.07 3.37 1.13
N LEU A 54 9.56 4.43 0.51
CA LEU A 54 9.82 5.80 0.95
C LEU A 54 9.32 6.03 2.38
N PHE A 55 8.14 5.52 2.72
CA PHE A 55 7.62 5.61 4.09
C PHE A 55 8.49 4.83 5.09
N ALA A 56 8.96 3.64 4.71
CA ALA A 56 9.88 2.84 5.54
C ALA A 56 11.21 3.57 5.80
N GLU A 57 11.76 4.19 4.75
CA GLU A 57 12.98 4.99 4.82
C GLU A 57 12.78 6.19 5.76
N ALA A 58 11.71 6.95 5.59
CA ALA A 58 11.40 8.10 6.44
C ALA A 58 11.25 7.71 7.93
N LEU A 59 10.63 6.56 8.23
CA LEU A 59 10.54 6.03 9.60
C LEU A 59 11.92 5.67 10.16
N ALA A 60 12.76 5.00 9.35
CA ALA A 60 14.10 4.62 9.75
C ALA A 60 14.99 5.86 10.00
N GLU A 61 14.94 6.86 9.12
CA GLU A 61 15.65 8.13 9.30
C GLU A 61 15.19 8.88 10.55
N GLY A 62 13.88 8.87 10.83
CA GLY A 62 13.32 9.39 12.07
C GLY A 62 13.92 8.71 13.31
N ALA A 63 14.08 7.38 13.29
CA ALA A 63 14.72 6.65 14.38
C ALA A 63 16.23 6.94 14.49
N VAL A 64 16.93 7.08 13.36
CA VAL A 64 18.35 7.46 13.33
C VAL A 64 18.56 8.85 13.92
N LYS A 65 17.69 9.80 13.59
CA LYS A 65 17.70 11.15 14.19
C LYS A 65 17.56 11.11 15.72
N MET A 66 16.89 10.10 16.26
CA MET A 66 16.75 9.87 17.70
C MET A 66 17.88 9.02 18.31
N GLY A 67 18.94 8.72 17.55
CA GLY A 67 20.16 8.05 18.03
C GLY A 67 20.23 6.55 17.74
N MET A 68 19.30 5.98 16.97
CA MET A 68 19.36 4.56 16.60
C MET A 68 20.38 4.30 15.48
N PRO A 69 21.17 3.20 15.52
CA PRO A 69 22.01 2.81 14.39
C PRO A 69 21.18 2.51 13.13
N THR A 70 21.64 2.99 11.98
CA THR A 70 20.93 2.90 10.68
C THR A 70 20.46 1.49 10.34
N ALA A 71 21.34 0.49 10.43
CA ALA A 71 21.01 -0.88 10.08
C ALA A 71 19.90 -1.47 10.97
N VAL A 72 19.85 -1.07 12.24
CA VAL A 72 18.81 -1.50 13.18
C VAL A 72 17.49 -0.79 12.87
N ALA A 73 17.53 0.53 12.62
CA ALA A 73 16.36 1.33 12.27
C ALA A 73 15.67 0.81 11.00
N GLN A 74 16.43 0.52 9.95
CA GLN A 74 15.91 -0.02 8.69
C GLN A 74 15.21 -1.38 8.89
N ARG A 75 15.83 -2.28 9.66
CA ARG A 75 15.23 -3.59 9.97
C ARG A 75 13.93 -3.46 10.75
N ILE A 76 13.90 -2.60 11.77
CA ILE A 76 12.71 -2.38 12.60
C ILE A 76 11.59 -1.74 11.78
N ALA A 77 11.90 -0.74 10.94
CA ALA A 77 10.92 -0.10 10.07
C ALA A 77 10.28 -1.12 9.10
N ALA A 78 11.11 -1.93 8.44
CA ALA A 78 10.64 -2.99 7.54
C ALA A 78 9.74 -4.02 8.26
N GLN A 79 10.16 -4.49 9.43
CA GLN A 79 9.38 -5.43 10.24
C GLN A 79 8.06 -4.83 10.74
N THR A 80 8.06 -3.54 11.10
CA THR A 80 6.87 -2.80 11.54
C THR A 80 5.84 -2.74 10.42
N ILE A 81 6.27 -2.39 9.20
CA ILE A 81 5.41 -2.35 8.02
C ILE A 81 4.86 -3.74 7.69
N LEU A 82 5.70 -4.78 7.74
CA LEU A 82 5.27 -6.16 7.50
C LEU A 82 4.19 -6.61 8.51
N GLY A 83 4.39 -6.32 9.80
CA GLY A 83 3.45 -6.66 10.86
C GLY A 83 2.12 -5.94 10.69
N ALA A 84 2.15 -4.63 10.47
CA ALA A 84 0.95 -3.82 10.25
C ALA A 84 0.19 -4.26 8.99
N GLY A 85 0.90 -4.52 7.90
CA GLY A 85 0.30 -5.00 6.64
C GLY A 85 -0.37 -6.36 6.77
N ARG A 86 0.25 -7.31 7.48
CA ARG A 86 -0.35 -8.62 7.77
C ARG A 86 -1.63 -8.49 8.61
N LEU A 87 -1.57 -7.72 9.70
CA LEU A 87 -2.74 -7.51 10.56
C LEU A 87 -3.89 -6.83 9.80
N LEU A 88 -3.57 -5.82 8.99
CA LEU A 88 -4.57 -5.13 8.17
C LEU A 88 -5.25 -6.10 7.18
N ARG A 89 -4.47 -6.91 6.47
CA ARG A 89 -4.98 -7.89 5.51
C ARG A 89 -5.82 -8.98 6.18
N ASP A 90 -5.34 -9.53 7.29
CA ASP A 90 -5.89 -10.75 7.88
C ASP A 90 -7.04 -10.48 8.86
N SER A 91 -7.13 -9.27 9.42
CA SER A 91 -8.16 -8.95 10.43
C SER A 91 -9.55 -8.67 9.85
N GLY A 92 -9.65 -8.24 8.58
CA GLY A 92 -10.90 -7.77 7.99
C GLY A 92 -11.47 -6.49 8.65
N ARG A 93 -10.70 -5.83 9.52
CA ARG A 93 -11.15 -4.66 10.28
C ARG A 93 -10.79 -3.37 9.55
N HIS A 94 -11.60 -2.34 9.80
CA HIS A 94 -11.36 -1.03 9.21
C HIS A 94 -10.01 -0.44 9.68
N PRO A 95 -9.18 0.17 8.81
CA PRO A 95 -7.87 0.71 9.19
C PRO A 95 -7.91 1.70 10.36
N ALA A 96 -8.95 2.54 10.42
CA ALA A 96 -9.12 3.49 11.52
C ALA A 96 -9.33 2.80 12.87
N GLN A 97 -9.94 1.61 12.88
CA GLN A 97 -10.13 0.82 14.08
C GLN A 97 -8.80 0.22 14.55
N LEU A 98 -8.05 -0.41 13.65
CA LEU A 98 -6.71 -0.95 13.96
C LEU A 98 -5.76 0.13 14.47
N ARG A 99 -5.81 1.33 13.88
CA ARG A 99 -5.05 2.49 14.38
C ARG A 99 -5.49 2.90 15.79
N SER A 100 -6.79 2.87 16.09
CA SER A 100 -7.31 3.22 17.40
C SER A 100 -6.87 2.23 18.49
N ASP A 101 -6.83 0.93 18.17
CA ASP A 101 -6.46 -0.12 19.11
C ASP A 101 -5.04 0.02 19.66
N VAL A 102 -4.12 0.59 18.87
CA VAL A 102 -2.73 0.82 19.26
C VAL A 102 -2.48 2.21 19.83
N CYS A 103 -3.55 2.99 20.02
CA CYS A 103 -3.50 4.38 20.46
C CYS A 103 -4.04 4.50 21.89
N THR A 104 -3.16 4.41 22.88
CA THR A 104 -3.51 4.63 24.28
C THR A 104 -3.68 6.13 24.58
N PRO A 105 -4.66 6.55 25.40
CA PRO A 105 -4.80 7.95 25.81
C PRO A 105 -3.51 8.52 26.39
N GLY A 106 -3.05 9.66 25.85
CA GLY A 106 -1.79 10.31 26.26
C GLY A 106 -0.50 9.54 25.92
N GLY A 107 -0.58 8.41 25.20
CA GLY A 107 0.58 7.60 24.83
C GLY A 107 1.37 8.17 23.65
N THR A 108 2.52 7.57 23.33
CA THR A 108 3.41 8.04 22.25
C THR A 108 2.73 8.02 20.87
N THR A 109 1.83 7.06 20.63
CA THR A 109 1.11 6.89 19.35
C THR A 109 0.33 8.15 18.97
N ILE A 110 -0.39 8.79 19.91
CA ILE A 110 -1.25 9.95 19.55
C ILE A 110 -0.40 11.18 19.16
N TYR A 111 0.76 11.37 19.79
CA TYR A 111 1.68 12.45 19.42
C TYR A 111 2.31 12.21 18.04
N GLY A 112 2.69 10.95 17.75
CA GLY A 112 3.18 10.58 16.42
C GLY A 112 2.13 10.76 15.34
N LEU A 113 0.89 10.30 15.58
CA LEU A 113 -0.22 10.50 14.65
C LEU A 113 -0.52 11.97 14.42
N HIS A 114 -0.53 12.80 15.46
CA HIS A 114 -0.73 14.24 15.32
C HIS A 114 0.37 14.87 14.43
N ALA A 115 1.64 14.53 14.65
CA ALA A 115 2.73 15.03 13.81
C ALA A 115 2.59 14.61 12.33
N LEU A 116 2.14 13.37 12.06
CA LEU A 116 1.87 12.90 10.70
C LEU A 116 0.69 13.63 10.04
N GLU A 117 -0.36 13.96 10.78
CA GLU A 117 -1.49 14.73 10.28
C GLU A 117 -1.09 16.20 10.00
N LEU A 118 -0.27 16.82 10.86
CA LEU A 118 0.30 18.15 10.59
C LEU A 118 1.19 18.15 9.34
N GLY A 119 1.91 17.05 9.10
CA GLY A 119 2.70 16.85 7.89
C GLY A 119 1.86 16.53 6.64
N GLY A 120 0.53 16.42 6.75
CA GLY A 120 -0.36 16.20 5.62
C GLY A 120 -0.27 14.80 4.99
N LEU A 121 0.08 13.77 5.78
CA LEU A 121 0.31 12.40 5.27
C LEU A 121 -0.80 11.89 4.35
N ARG A 122 -2.07 12.13 4.73
CA ARG A 122 -3.23 11.66 3.94
C ARG A 122 -3.28 12.33 2.57
N ALA A 123 -3.11 13.65 2.54
CA ALA A 123 -3.13 14.41 1.30
C ALA A 123 -2.00 13.97 0.38
N ALA A 124 -0.78 13.80 0.92
CA ALA A 124 0.37 13.33 0.17
C ALA A 124 0.16 11.92 -0.41
N ALA A 125 -0.34 10.98 0.40
CA ALA A 125 -0.58 9.61 -0.05
C ALA A 125 -1.69 9.51 -1.12
N MET A 126 -2.79 10.25 -0.95
CA MET A 126 -3.86 10.31 -1.94
C MET A 126 -3.38 10.93 -3.26
N GLY A 127 -2.67 12.06 -3.18
CA GLY A 127 -2.11 12.73 -4.35
C GLY A 127 -1.09 11.88 -5.10
N ALA A 128 -0.29 11.06 -4.40
CA ALA A 128 0.65 10.14 -5.04
C ALA A 128 -0.05 9.08 -5.90
N VAL A 129 -1.15 8.51 -5.39
CA VAL A 129 -1.96 7.52 -6.14
C VAL A 129 -2.65 8.19 -7.33
N GLU A 130 -3.20 9.39 -7.15
CA GLU A 130 -3.83 10.16 -8.21
C GLU A 130 -2.84 10.47 -9.34
N ALA A 131 -1.70 11.09 -9.01
CA ALA A 131 -0.67 11.45 -9.99
C ALA A 131 -0.14 10.23 -10.75
N ALA A 132 0.11 9.11 -10.07
CA ALA A 132 0.56 7.88 -10.71
C ALA A 132 -0.52 7.27 -11.63
N THR A 133 -1.79 7.35 -11.24
CA THR A 133 -2.93 6.89 -12.04
C THR A 133 -3.10 7.74 -13.30
N GLU A 134 -3.02 9.07 -13.17
CA GLU A 134 -3.10 9.99 -14.31
C GLU A 134 -1.95 9.75 -15.29
N ARG A 135 -0.74 9.53 -14.76
CA ARG A 135 0.41 9.21 -15.60
C ARG A 135 0.22 7.90 -16.36
N ALA A 136 -0.34 6.86 -15.73
CA ALA A 136 -0.64 5.60 -16.41
C ALA A 136 -1.64 5.81 -17.57
N ARG A 137 -2.70 6.60 -17.33
CA ARG A 137 -3.68 6.98 -18.38
C ARG A 137 -3.04 7.71 -19.55
N GLU A 138 -2.14 8.65 -19.29
CA GLU A 138 -1.41 9.38 -20.34
C GLU A 138 -0.55 8.44 -21.19
N MET A 139 0.10 7.47 -20.55
CA MET A 139 0.94 6.49 -21.24
C MET A 139 0.12 5.54 -22.10
N GLY A 140 -1.07 5.12 -21.66
CA GLY A 140 -1.96 4.25 -22.41
C GLY A 140 -2.69 4.90 -23.60
N ARG A 141 -2.63 6.23 -23.73
CA ARG A 141 -3.20 6.99 -24.87
C ARG A 141 -2.21 7.19 -26.03
N LYS A 142 -0.95 6.77 -25.86
CA LYS A 142 0.08 6.80 -26.90
C LYS A 142 0.10 5.50 -27.67
#